data_AF-A0A0F9BDD1-F1
#
_entry.id   AF-A0A0F9BDD1-F1
#
_cell.length_a   1.000
_cell.length_b   1.000
_cell.length_c   1.000
_cell.angle_alpha   90.00
_cell.angle_beta   90.00
_cell.angle_gamma   90.00
#
_symmetry.space_group_name_H-M   'P 1'
#
loop_
_entity.id
_entity.type
_entity.pdbx_description
1 polymer ?
#
loop_
_entity_poly.entity_id
_entity_poly.type
_entity_poly.pdbx_seq_one_letter_code
_entity_poly.pdbx_strand_id
1 'polypeptide(L)'
;MTLDRAPEDILREEQEREKDSEIPGTLGESRRASLGLPHLSPKAFGVDGILNYSYWNTNGVAMVIVAKEGAVADWVAYIGATNSAHNSAEDTVRWVCQRGAKLSRDQAHRWFPDLPIEAYRE
;
A
#
# COMPACT_ATOMS: atom_id res chain seq x y z
N MET A 1 -52.99 0.59 5.38
CA MET A 1 -52.72 -0.28 4.23
C MET A 1 -51.24 -0.56 4.23
N THR A 2 -50.85 -1.72 4.74
CA THR A 2 -49.46 -2.20 4.75
C THR A 2 -49.10 -2.59 3.33
N LEU A 3 -48.22 -1.82 2.69
CA LEU A 3 -47.69 -2.17 1.37
C LEU A 3 -46.69 -3.31 1.57
N ASP A 4 -47.09 -4.52 1.17
CA ASP A 4 -46.22 -5.65 0.93
C ASP A 4 -45.14 -5.23 -0.09
N ARG A 5 -43.94 -4.92 0.39
CA ARG A 5 -42.74 -4.89 -0.45
C ARG A 5 -42.18 -6.31 -0.46
N ALA A 6 -42.12 -6.93 -1.64
CA ALA A 6 -41.49 -8.23 -1.80
C ALA A 6 -39.97 -8.09 -1.50
N PRO A 7 -39.33 -9.10 -0.87
CA PRO A 7 -37.91 -9.04 -0.55
C PRO A 7 -36.99 -8.89 -1.78
N GLU A 8 -37.50 -9.20 -2.98
CA GLU A 8 -36.78 -9.01 -4.24
C GLU A 8 -36.70 -7.54 -4.68
N ASP A 9 -37.66 -6.69 -4.28
CA ASP A 9 -37.65 -5.26 -4.61
C ASP A 9 -36.59 -4.49 -3.78
N ILE A 10 -36.32 -4.97 -2.56
CA ILE A 10 -35.28 -4.40 -1.67
C ILE A 10 -33.90 -4.69 -2.24
N LEU A 11 -33.66 -5.92 -2.72
CA LEU A 11 -32.39 -6.32 -3.34
C LEU A 11 -32.13 -5.58 -4.65
N ARG A 12 -33.17 -5.28 -5.44
CA ARG A 12 -33.03 -4.50 -6.68
C ARG A 12 -32.74 -3.01 -6.39
N GLU A 13 -33.41 -2.38 -5.41
CA GLU A 13 -33.13 -1.00 -4.98
C GLU A 13 -31.70 -0.85 -4.39
N GLU A 14 -31.19 -1.86 -3.67
CA GLU A 14 -29.81 -1.87 -3.15
C GLU A 14 -28.76 -2.01 -4.26
N GLN A 15 -29.01 -2.88 -5.26
CA GLN A 15 -28.13 -3.03 -6.43
C GLN A 15 -28.09 -1.80 -7.34
N GLU A 16 -29.20 -1.06 -7.43
CA GLU A 16 -29.27 0.21 -8.16
C GLU A 16 -28.58 1.36 -7.39
N ARG A 17 -28.64 1.38 -6.05
CA ARG A 17 -27.83 2.30 -5.21
C ARG A 17 -26.32 2.04 -5.31
N GLU A 18 -25.90 0.78 -5.43
CA GLU A 18 -24.48 0.46 -5.61
C GLU A 18 -23.96 0.89 -6.99
N LYS A 19 -24.80 0.88 -8.04
CA LYS A 19 -24.41 1.33 -9.38
C LYS A 19 -24.32 2.86 -9.54
N ASP A 20 -25.10 3.62 -8.78
CA ASP A 20 -25.03 5.10 -8.76
C ASP A 20 -23.97 5.66 -7.78
N SER A 21 -23.18 4.79 -7.15
CA SER A 21 -22.04 5.17 -6.32
C SER A 21 -20.72 5.31 -7.10
N GLU A 22 -20.77 5.21 -8.44
CA GLU A 22 -19.67 5.65 -9.31
C GLU A 22 -19.57 7.18 -9.26
N ILE A 23 -18.86 7.69 -8.26
CA ILE A 23 -18.51 9.11 -8.13
C ILE A 23 -17.70 9.53 -9.37
N PRO A 24 -18.24 10.40 -10.24
CA PRO A 24 -17.50 10.92 -11.37
C PRO A 24 -16.60 12.04 -10.86
N GLY A 25 -15.29 11.80 -10.86
CA GLY A 25 -14.26 12.83 -10.79
C GLY A 25 -14.14 13.56 -9.45
N THR A 26 -13.29 13.05 -8.57
CA THR A 26 -12.59 13.91 -7.60
C THR A 26 -11.38 14.54 -8.28
N LEU A 27 -11.57 15.77 -8.73
CA LEU A 27 -10.51 16.68 -9.16
C LEU A 27 -9.48 16.87 -8.02
N GLY A 28 -8.20 16.65 -8.32
CA GLY A 28 -7.13 17.36 -7.61
C GLY A 28 -6.04 16.54 -6.92
N GLU A 29 -5.86 15.24 -7.20
CA GLU A 29 -4.56 14.64 -6.90
C GLU A 29 -3.56 15.22 -7.89
N SER A 30 -2.62 16.03 -7.40
CA SER A 30 -1.40 16.37 -8.14
C SER A 30 -0.97 15.12 -8.88
N ARG A 31 -0.90 15.17 -10.22
CA ARG A 31 -0.24 14.15 -11.03
C ARG A 31 1.24 14.16 -10.62
N ARG A 32 1.53 13.63 -9.44
CA ARG A 32 2.87 13.20 -9.07
C ARG A 32 3.22 12.20 -10.14
N ALA A 33 4.35 12.42 -10.78
CA ALA A 33 4.89 11.43 -11.68
C ALA A 33 4.93 10.11 -10.89
N SER A 34 4.38 9.05 -11.46
CA SER A 34 4.33 7.74 -10.85
C SER A 34 5.02 6.73 -11.76
N LEU A 35 5.49 5.63 -11.18
CA LEU A 35 6.07 4.51 -11.91
C LEU A 35 5.01 3.66 -12.61
N GLY A 36 3.73 3.85 -12.30
CA GLY A 36 2.63 3.05 -12.86
C GLY A 36 2.64 1.58 -12.40
N LEU A 37 3.36 1.28 -11.32
CA LEU A 37 3.48 -0.07 -10.76
C LEU A 37 2.31 -0.35 -9.79
N PRO A 38 1.86 -1.61 -9.67
CA PRO A 38 0.81 -1.96 -8.72
C PRO A 38 1.26 -1.70 -7.29
N HIS A 39 0.40 -1.06 -6.50
CA HIS A 39 0.62 -0.83 -5.07
C HIS A 39 -0.09 -1.91 -4.25
N LEU A 40 0.57 -2.36 -3.19
CA LEU A 40 -0.08 -3.10 -2.13
C LEU A 40 -1.03 -2.17 -1.36
N SER A 41 -2.20 -2.70 -0.94
CA SER A 41 -3.36 -1.88 -0.57
C SER A 41 -3.02 -0.85 0.54
N PRO A 42 -3.12 0.46 0.27
CA PRO A 42 -2.72 1.47 1.25
C PRO A 42 -3.53 1.43 2.55
N LYS A 43 -4.79 0.99 2.46
CA LYS A 43 -5.68 0.77 3.61
C LYS A 43 -5.15 -0.27 4.59
N ALA A 44 -4.38 -1.27 4.13
CA ALA A 44 -3.78 -2.27 5.01
C ALA A 44 -2.58 -1.68 5.77
N PHE A 45 -1.71 -0.92 5.09
CA PHE A 45 -0.45 -0.46 5.68
C PHE A 45 -0.55 0.89 6.39
N GLY A 46 -1.56 1.71 6.10
CA GLY A 46 -1.64 3.10 6.57
C GLY A 46 -0.49 3.97 6.01
N VAL A 47 0.13 3.52 4.92
CA VAL A 47 1.14 4.22 4.13
C VAL A 47 0.89 3.92 2.65
N ASP A 48 0.91 4.96 1.83
CA ASP A 48 0.68 4.85 0.39
C ASP A 48 1.97 4.49 -0.37
N GLY A 49 1.80 3.89 -1.55
CA GLY A 49 2.88 3.65 -2.49
C GLY A 49 3.80 2.48 -2.14
N ILE A 50 3.31 1.47 -1.42
CA ILE A 50 4.10 0.25 -1.16
C ILE A 50 4.11 -0.59 -2.44
N LEU A 51 5.29 -0.79 -3.01
CA LEU A 51 5.47 -1.58 -4.25
C LEU A 51 5.63 -3.06 -3.93
N ASN A 52 6.42 -3.38 -2.91
CA ASN A 52 6.68 -4.74 -2.46
C ASN A 52 7.27 -4.72 -1.04
N TYR A 53 7.15 -5.82 -0.29
CA TYR A 53 7.84 -5.98 0.98
C TYR A 53 8.09 -7.45 1.32
N SER A 54 9.04 -7.68 2.19
CA SER A 54 9.29 -8.97 2.85
C SER A 54 9.25 -8.76 4.36
N TYR A 55 8.61 -9.67 5.08
CA TYR A 55 8.42 -9.59 6.53
C TYR A 55 8.93 -10.87 7.20
N TRP A 56 9.58 -10.72 8.35
CA TRP A 56 9.96 -11.80 9.24
C TRP A 56 9.59 -11.44 10.67
N ASN A 57 9.30 -12.46 11.49
CA ASN A 57 9.13 -12.32 12.92
C ASN A 57 9.96 -13.39 13.62
N THR A 58 10.80 -12.99 14.57
CA THR A 58 11.57 -13.90 15.40
C THR A 58 11.51 -13.46 16.85
N ASN A 59 10.94 -14.30 17.71
CA ASN A 59 10.88 -14.10 19.17
C ASN A 59 10.46 -12.67 19.60
N GLY A 60 9.46 -12.10 18.94
CA GLY A 60 8.99 -10.75 19.27
C GLY A 60 9.87 -9.63 18.72
N VAL A 61 10.66 -9.90 17.69
CA VAL A 61 11.30 -8.89 16.83
C VAL A 61 10.79 -9.08 15.41
N ALA A 62 10.12 -8.06 14.87
CA ALA A 62 9.65 -8.04 13.49
C ALA A 62 10.65 -7.29 12.63
N MET A 63 11.00 -7.88 11.51
CA MET A 63 11.92 -7.31 10.53
C MET A 63 11.20 -7.14 9.21
N VAL A 64 11.45 -6.03 8.52
CA VAL A 64 10.88 -5.75 7.20
C VAL A 64 11.95 -5.19 6.28
N ILE A 65 11.91 -5.62 5.03
CA ILE A 65 12.49 -4.90 3.89
C ILE A 65 11.33 -4.48 3.00
N VAL A 66 11.24 -3.20 2.63
CA VAL A 66 10.10 -2.63 1.89
C VAL A 66 10.60 -1.74 0.77
N ALA A 67 9.99 -1.87 -0.42
CA ALA A 67 10.11 -0.96 -1.53
C ALA A 67 8.89 -0.02 -1.57
N LYS A 68 9.15 1.28 -1.66
CA LYS A 68 8.14 2.33 -1.65
C LYS A 68 8.35 3.28 -2.81
N GLU A 69 7.27 3.61 -3.51
CA GLU A 69 7.24 4.66 -4.50
C GLU A 69 7.42 6.04 -3.86
N GLY A 70 8.25 6.85 -4.51
CA GLY A 70 8.49 8.22 -4.14
C GLY A 70 7.47 9.17 -4.76
N ALA A 71 7.86 10.43 -4.92
CA ALA A 71 6.95 11.50 -5.33
C ALA A 71 7.12 11.93 -6.80
N VAL A 72 8.17 11.46 -7.47
CA VAL A 72 8.61 11.94 -8.79
C VAL A 72 8.96 10.77 -9.73
N ALA A 73 8.09 9.76 -9.82
CA ALA A 73 8.29 8.52 -10.55
C ALA A 73 9.63 7.84 -10.18
N ASP A 74 9.93 7.89 -8.90
CA ASP A 74 11.10 7.29 -8.27
C ASP A 74 10.66 6.22 -7.26
N TRP A 75 11.59 5.39 -6.81
CA TRP A 75 11.34 4.49 -5.69
C TRP A 75 12.55 4.37 -4.78
N VAL A 76 12.30 3.89 -3.57
CA VAL A 76 13.30 3.72 -2.53
C VAL A 76 13.00 2.46 -1.74
N ALA A 77 14.05 1.81 -1.22
CA ALA A 77 13.91 0.66 -0.34
C ALA A 77 14.44 0.97 1.06
N TYR A 78 13.74 0.45 2.07
CA TYR A 78 14.12 0.56 3.48
C TYR A 78 14.17 -0.83 4.13
N ILE A 79 15.09 -1.01 5.07
CA ILE A 79 15.16 -2.16 5.97
C ILE A 79 15.05 -1.69 7.42
N GLY A 80 14.38 -2.46 8.26
CA GLY A 80 14.40 -2.19 9.70
C GLY A 80 13.77 -3.30 10.51
N ALA A 81 13.90 -3.14 11.83
CA ALA A 81 13.34 -4.06 12.80
C ALA A 81 12.64 -3.30 13.93
N THR A 82 11.58 -3.88 14.48
CA THR A 82 10.85 -3.35 15.64
C THR A 82 10.66 -4.47 16.67
N ASN A 83 10.58 -4.10 17.95
CA ASN A 83 10.11 -5.05 18.96
C ASN A 83 8.61 -5.29 18.72
N SER A 84 8.26 -6.52 18.37
CA SER A 84 6.98 -6.91 17.77
C SER A 84 6.17 -7.87 18.63
N ALA A 85 6.32 -7.85 19.95
CA ALA A 85 5.44 -8.63 20.83
C ALA A 85 3.94 -8.41 20.50
N HIS A 86 3.59 -7.24 19.94
CA HIS A 86 2.23 -6.89 19.53
C HIS A 86 2.11 -6.14 18.18
N ASN A 87 3.15 -6.09 17.34
CA ASN A 87 3.09 -5.34 16.08
C ASN A 87 2.71 -6.24 14.90
N SER A 88 1.75 -5.79 14.10
CA SER A 88 1.41 -6.43 12.82
C SER A 88 2.52 -6.24 11.78
N ALA A 89 2.45 -7.00 10.67
CA ALA A 89 3.35 -6.79 9.55
C ALA A 89 3.18 -5.38 8.96
N GLU A 90 1.94 -4.93 8.90
CA GLU A 90 1.53 -3.63 8.39
C GLU A 90 2.10 -2.48 9.23
N ASP A 91 2.02 -2.58 10.56
CA ASP A 91 2.60 -1.60 11.48
C ASP A 91 4.13 -1.56 11.37
N THR A 92 4.75 -2.73 11.17
CA THR A 92 6.20 -2.83 10.99
C THR A 92 6.62 -2.17 9.66
N VAL A 93 5.90 -2.44 8.56
CA VAL A 93 6.12 -1.80 7.26
C VAL A 93 5.99 -0.28 7.36
N ARG A 94 4.92 0.20 8.00
CA ARG A 94 4.70 1.63 8.25
C ARG A 94 5.87 2.25 9.00
N TRP A 95 6.32 1.60 10.08
CA TRP A 95 7.43 2.07 10.90
C TRP A 95 8.73 2.12 10.09
N VAL A 96 9.04 1.06 9.33
CA VAL A 96 10.27 0.98 8.51
C VAL A 96 10.27 2.01 7.38
N CYS A 97 9.11 2.35 6.80
CA CYS A 97 9.03 3.44 5.82
C CYS A 97 9.40 4.82 6.42
N GLN A 98 9.22 5.01 7.73
CA GLN A 98 9.49 6.29 8.41
C GLN A 98 10.87 6.35 9.07
N ARG A 99 11.38 5.20 9.55
CA ARG A 99 12.54 5.13 10.45
C ARG A 99 13.57 4.06 10.04
N GLY A 100 13.28 3.28 9.00
CA GLY A 100 14.18 2.25 8.50
C GLY A 100 15.45 2.83 7.87
N ALA A 101 16.48 1.99 7.80
CA ALA A 101 17.68 2.30 7.06
C ALA A 101 17.39 2.20 5.56
N LYS A 102 17.66 3.28 4.83
CA LYS A 102 17.60 3.29 3.38
C LYS A 102 18.67 2.36 2.81
N LEU A 103 18.31 1.53 1.84
CA LEU A 103 19.25 0.64 1.17
C LEU A 103 20.09 1.41 0.14
N SER A 104 21.30 0.92 -0.15
CA SER A 104 22.02 1.39 -1.33
C SER A 104 21.33 0.89 -2.60
N ARG A 105 21.59 1.54 -3.74
CA ARG A 105 21.09 1.13 -5.05
C ARG A 105 21.32 -0.36 -5.32
N ASP A 106 22.54 -0.86 -5.11
CA ASP A 106 22.89 -2.26 -5.36
C ASP A 106 22.13 -3.24 -4.45
N GLN A 107 21.96 -2.89 -3.17
CA GLN A 107 21.19 -3.73 -2.23
C GLN A 107 19.71 -3.71 -2.55
N ALA A 108 19.17 -2.55 -2.94
CA ALA A 108 17.79 -2.43 -3.36
C ALA A 108 17.50 -3.26 -4.62
N HIS A 109 18.37 -3.21 -5.63
CA HIS A 109 18.21 -4.00 -6.85
C HIS A 109 18.36 -5.50 -6.60
N ARG A 110 19.29 -5.89 -5.71
CA ARG A 110 19.44 -7.29 -5.30
C ARG A 110 18.16 -7.84 -4.67
N TRP A 111 17.48 -7.02 -3.87
CA TRP A 111 16.28 -7.44 -3.16
C TRP A 111 15.01 -7.34 -4.01
N PHE A 112 14.94 -6.32 -4.87
CA PHE A 112 13.81 -6.04 -5.74
C PHE A 112 14.27 -5.94 -7.21
N PRO A 113 14.65 -7.08 -7.82
CA PRO A 113 15.22 -7.09 -9.17
C PRO A 113 14.21 -6.67 -10.25
N ASP A 114 12.92 -6.82 -9.97
CA ASP A 114 11.83 -6.48 -10.90
C ASP A 114 11.52 -4.98 -10.93
N LEU A 115 12.10 -4.18 -10.04
CA LEU A 115 11.89 -2.73 -9.99
C LEU A 115 12.95 -1.98 -10.82
N PRO A 116 12.57 -0.90 -11.54
CA PRO A 116 13.46 -0.21 -12.48
C PRO A 116 14.59 0.51 -11.73
N ILE A 117 15.82 0.03 -11.89
CA ILE A 117 16.97 0.52 -11.10
C ILE A 117 17.36 1.97 -11.46
N GLU A 118 17.04 2.41 -12.67
CA GLU A 118 17.27 3.76 -13.15
C GLU A 118 16.46 4.79 -12.36
N ALA A 119 15.29 4.38 -11.86
CA ALA A 119 14.38 5.20 -11.07
C ALA A 119 14.65 5.12 -9.56
N TYR A 120 15.72 4.46 -9.13
CA TYR A 120 16.07 4.38 -7.71
C TYR A 120 16.55 5.73 -7.17
N ARG A 121 15.91 6.20 -6.10
CA ARG A 121 16.30 7.44 -5.41
C ARG A 121 17.41 7.15 -4.40
N GLU A 122 18.60 7.70 -4.68
CA GLU A 122 19.75 7.80 -3.77
C GLU A 122 19.49 8.71 -2.56
#